data_AF-A0A2S3X1L3-F1
#
_entry.id   AF-A0A2S3X1L3-F1
#
_cell.length_a   1.000
_cell.length_b   1.000
_cell.length_c   1.000
_cell.angle_alpha   90.00
_cell.angle_beta   90.00
_cell.angle_gamma   90.00
#
_symmetry.space_group_name_H-M   'P 1'
#
loop_
_entity.id
_entity.type
_entity.pdbx_description
1 polymer ?
#
loop_
_entity_poly.entity_id
_entity_poly.type
_entity_poly.pdbx_seq_one_letter_code
_entity_poly.pdbx_strand_id
1 'polypeptide(L)'
;MALTSKKRRFVESKAAGASNREAAEAAGYAAGSASAAGSRLAKDPDVVAALEKLKAPRNVKPEPEREAFESDPAGDESGDLVDLPNTDDPLVWLLALMNDPQAKIFDRRNAAQSALPYFHGKKSGMGKKEQKLEEAAKVGASGNRFGLRERHLKAVK
;
A
#
# COMPACT_ATOMS: atom_id res chain seq x y z
N MET A 1 -20.94 -9.89 28.34
CA MET A 1 -21.79 -11.08 28.08
C MET A 1 -21.38 -11.63 26.72
N ALA A 2 -21.39 -12.94 26.47
CA ALA A 2 -21.02 -13.48 25.15
C ALA A 2 -22.08 -13.10 24.10
N LEU A 3 -21.67 -12.79 22.85
CA LEU A 3 -22.60 -12.46 21.77
C LEU A 3 -23.64 -13.58 21.61
N THR A 4 -24.93 -13.22 21.60
CA THR A 4 -26.02 -14.13 21.23
C THR A 4 -25.90 -14.52 19.75
N SER A 5 -26.47 -15.68 19.37
CA SER A 5 -26.41 -16.18 17.99
C SER A 5 -26.90 -15.15 16.96
N LYS A 6 -27.98 -14.41 17.28
CA LYS A 6 -28.51 -13.34 16.42
C LYS A 6 -27.57 -12.14 16.30
N LYS A 7 -26.91 -11.73 17.40
CA LYS A 7 -25.92 -10.64 17.37
C LYS A 7 -24.71 -11.01 16.50
N ARG A 8 -24.26 -12.28 16.52
CA ARG A 8 -23.16 -12.75 15.65
C ARG A 8 -23.49 -12.65 14.17
N ARG A 9 -24.66 -13.16 13.77
CA ARG A 9 -25.12 -13.06 12.36
C ARG A 9 -25.23 -11.61 11.90
N PHE A 10 -25.74 -10.72 12.75
CA PHE A 10 -25.79 -9.29 12.45
C PHE A 10 -24.39 -8.71 12.22
N VAL A 11 -23.43 -9.04 13.08
CA VAL A 11 -22.04 -8.61 12.96
C VAL A 11 -21.38 -9.15 11.68
N GLU A 12 -21.58 -10.42 11.35
CA GLU A 12 -21.07 -11.05 10.13
C GLU A 12 -21.61 -10.37 8.87
N SER A 13 -22.93 -10.17 8.79
CA SER A 13 -23.54 -9.46 7.66
C SER A 13 -23.06 -8.01 7.58
N LYS A 14 -22.83 -7.36 8.73
CA LYS A 14 -22.31 -5.99 8.78
C LYS A 14 -20.84 -5.91 8.35
N ALA A 15 -20.04 -6.92 8.68
CA ALA A 15 -18.66 -7.05 8.21
C ALA A 15 -18.60 -7.30 6.70
N ALA A 16 -19.57 -8.03 6.14
CA ALA A 16 -19.74 -8.21 4.70
C ALA A 16 -20.24 -6.95 3.95
N GLY A 17 -20.53 -5.85 4.66
CA GLY A 17 -20.92 -4.57 4.07
C GLY A 17 -22.43 -4.31 3.98
N ALA A 18 -23.28 -5.18 4.54
CA ALA A 18 -24.72 -5.01 4.50
C ALA A 18 -25.21 -3.75 5.24
N SER A 19 -26.37 -3.24 4.82
CA SER A 19 -27.06 -2.15 5.54
C SER A 19 -27.57 -2.64 6.91
N ASN A 20 -27.86 -1.73 7.85
CA ASN A 20 -28.35 -2.14 9.19
C ASN A 20 -29.67 -2.92 9.11
N ARG A 21 -30.52 -2.57 8.13
CA ARG A 21 -31.79 -3.26 7.89
C ARG A 21 -31.54 -4.68 7.37
N GLU A 22 -30.74 -4.80 6.32
CA GLU A 22 -30.42 -6.06 5.67
C GLU A 22 -29.67 -7.02 6.60
N ALA A 23 -28.73 -6.49 7.41
CA ALA A 23 -28.04 -7.26 8.43
C ALA A 23 -29.01 -7.79 9.52
N ALA A 24 -30.07 -7.04 9.84
CA ALA A 24 -31.09 -7.51 10.78
C ALA A 24 -32.01 -8.57 10.13
N GLU A 25 -32.35 -8.44 8.85
CA GLU A 25 -33.09 -9.46 8.10
C GLU A 25 -32.27 -10.76 8.03
N ALA A 26 -30.98 -10.69 7.73
CA ALA A 26 -30.05 -11.82 7.74
C ALA A 26 -29.88 -12.47 9.14
N ALA A 27 -29.96 -11.66 10.20
CA ALA A 27 -29.97 -12.15 11.58
C ALA A 27 -31.31 -12.79 12.00
N GLY A 28 -32.33 -12.77 11.14
CA GLY A 28 -33.64 -13.41 11.37
C GLY A 28 -34.67 -12.51 12.06
N TYR A 29 -34.54 -11.18 11.96
CA TYR A 29 -35.60 -10.26 12.36
C TYR A 29 -36.61 -10.07 11.23
N ALA A 30 -37.89 -9.89 11.57
CA ALA A 30 -38.94 -9.67 10.58
C ALA A 30 -38.69 -8.40 9.77
N ALA A 31 -38.92 -8.43 8.45
CA ALA A 31 -38.65 -7.31 7.55
C ALA A 31 -39.33 -5.99 7.98
N GLY A 32 -40.52 -6.06 8.59
CA GLY A 32 -41.23 -4.89 9.12
C GLY A 32 -40.56 -4.24 10.33
N SER A 33 -39.81 -5.00 11.13
CA SER A 33 -39.11 -4.50 12.33
C SER A 33 -37.59 -4.44 12.17
N ALA A 34 -37.04 -4.96 11.08
CA ALA A 34 -35.61 -5.06 10.81
C ALA A 34 -34.89 -3.71 10.86
N SER A 35 -35.51 -2.62 10.37
CA SER A 35 -34.90 -1.29 10.44
C SER A 35 -34.73 -0.79 11.89
N ALA A 36 -35.76 -0.96 12.72
CA ALA A 36 -35.72 -0.57 14.13
C ALA A 36 -34.80 -1.49 14.95
N ALA A 37 -34.85 -2.80 14.71
CA ALA A 37 -33.98 -3.78 15.35
C ALA A 37 -32.51 -3.57 14.97
N GLY A 38 -32.21 -3.35 13.69
CA GLY A 38 -30.87 -3.06 13.20
C GLY A 38 -30.29 -1.77 13.79
N SER A 39 -31.12 -0.74 13.97
CA SER A 39 -30.70 0.51 14.62
C SER A 39 -30.37 0.34 16.10
N ARG A 40 -31.07 -0.56 16.80
CA ARG A 40 -30.76 -0.92 18.20
C ARG A 40 -29.48 -1.75 18.28
N LEU A 41 -29.36 -2.79 17.45
CA LEU A 41 -28.19 -3.66 17.40
C LEU A 41 -26.91 -2.89 17.01
N ALA A 42 -27.00 -1.92 16.11
CA ALA A 42 -25.85 -1.10 15.75
C ALA A 42 -25.31 -0.24 16.91
N LYS A 43 -26.11 -0.01 17.95
CA LYS A 43 -25.75 0.75 19.16
C LYS A 43 -25.43 -0.15 20.37
N ASP A 44 -25.67 -1.46 20.26
CA ASP A 44 -25.41 -2.38 21.36
C ASP A 44 -23.90 -2.47 21.61
N PRO A 45 -23.42 -2.32 22.86
CA PRO A 45 -21.99 -2.31 23.17
C PRO A 45 -21.29 -3.62 22.77
N ASP A 46 -21.96 -4.76 22.91
CA ASP A 46 -21.39 -6.06 22.50
C ASP A 46 -21.18 -6.14 20.97
N VAL A 47 -22.10 -5.58 20.20
CA VAL A 47 -22.07 -5.60 18.72
C VAL A 47 -20.99 -4.65 18.22
N VAL A 48 -20.91 -3.46 18.82
CA VAL A 48 -19.86 -2.47 18.51
C VAL A 48 -18.48 -3.05 18.83
N ALA A 49 -18.29 -3.61 20.02
CA ALA A 49 -17.01 -4.23 20.41
C ALA A 49 -16.59 -5.38 19.49
N ALA A 50 -17.55 -6.18 18.99
CA ALA A 50 -17.27 -7.24 18.03
C ALA A 50 -16.88 -6.69 16.64
N LEU A 51 -17.57 -5.65 16.17
CA LEU A 51 -17.22 -4.99 14.90
C LEU A 51 -15.87 -4.29 14.97
N GLU A 52 -15.52 -3.69 16.10
CA GLU A 52 -14.21 -3.09 16.32
C GLU A 52 -13.10 -4.15 16.32
N LYS A 53 -13.31 -5.31 16.96
CA LYS A 53 -12.36 -6.43 16.89
C LYS A 53 -12.15 -6.97 15.47
N LEU A 54 -13.19 -6.95 14.64
CA LEU A 54 -13.11 -7.35 13.23
C LEU A 54 -12.47 -6.29 12.34
N LYS A 55 -12.67 -5.00 12.66
CA LYS A 55 -12.10 -3.86 11.92
C LYS A 55 -10.68 -3.52 12.35
N ALA A 56 -10.30 -3.84 13.58
CA ALA A 56 -8.95 -3.68 14.06
C ALA A 56 -8.03 -4.43 13.09
N PRO A 57 -6.99 -3.78 12.55
CA PRO A 57 -6.02 -4.49 11.73
C PRO A 57 -5.53 -5.66 12.58
N ARG A 58 -5.61 -6.87 12.04
CA ARG A 58 -5.05 -8.07 12.66
C ARG A 58 -3.57 -7.80 12.87
N ASN A 59 -3.22 -7.24 14.02
CA ASN A 59 -1.85 -7.05 14.42
C ASN A 59 -1.30 -8.46 14.61
N VAL A 60 -0.57 -8.94 13.62
CA VAL A 60 0.06 -10.26 13.62
C VAL A 60 1.20 -10.22 14.63
N LYS A 61 0.85 -10.23 15.91
CA LYS A 61 1.72 -10.77 16.95
C LYS A 61 0.95 -11.88 17.62
N PRO A 62 0.92 -13.09 17.03
CA PRO A 62 0.34 -14.25 17.69
C PRO A 62 1.33 -14.71 18.78
N GLU A 63 0.90 -14.73 20.03
CA GLU A 63 1.36 -15.78 20.92
C GLU A 63 0.81 -17.10 20.36
N PRO A 64 1.66 -18.13 20.12
CA PRO A 64 1.21 -19.33 19.44
C PRO A 64 0.60 -20.30 20.45
N GLU A 65 -0.73 -20.30 20.56
CA GLU A 65 -1.44 -21.54 20.87
C GLU A 65 -1.47 -22.40 19.60
N ARG A 66 -0.78 -23.53 19.70
CA ARG A 66 -0.59 -24.52 18.65
C ARG A 66 -1.92 -25.20 18.34
N GLU A 67 -2.45 -25.01 17.14
CA GLU A 67 -3.27 -26.02 16.49
C GLU A 67 -2.69 -26.30 15.11
N ALA A 68 -2.37 -27.58 14.90
CA ALA A 68 -1.74 -28.11 13.70
C ALA A 68 -2.66 -27.95 12.50
N PHE A 69 -2.32 -27.03 11.61
CA PHE A 69 -2.69 -27.13 10.21
C PHE A 69 -1.51 -27.78 9.50
N GLU A 70 -1.72 -28.98 8.99
CA GLU A 70 -0.85 -29.60 8.01
C GLU A 70 -0.79 -28.68 6.78
N SER A 71 0.33 -27.99 6.62
CA SER A 71 0.63 -27.21 5.43
C SER A 71 1.23 -28.13 4.37
N ASP A 72 0.58 -28.20 3.22
CA ASP A 72 1.16 -28.66 1.97
C ASP A 72 2.59 -28.11 1.78
N PRO A 73 3.57 -28.92 1.34
CA PRO A 73 4.95 -28.47 1.15
C PRO A 73 5.08 -27.76 -0.20
N ALA A 74 4.51 -26.57 -0.31
CA ALA A 74 4.74 -25.68 -1.44
C ALA A 74 5.72 -24.58 -1.02
N GLY A 75 6.99 -24.96 -0.90
CA GLY A 75 8.16 -24.07 -0.97
C GLY A 75 8.07 -22.79 -0.15
N ASP A 76 8.22 -22.90 1.16
CA ASP A 76 8.72 -21.79 1.98
C ASP A 76 10.22 -21.61 1.71
N GLU A 77 10.55 -21.24 0.47
CA GLU A 77 11.79 -20.54 0.15
C GLU A 77 11.47 -19.06 0.38
N SER A 78 11.21 -18.71 1.64
CA SER A 78 11.44 -17.36 2.11
C SER A 78 12.88 -17.04 1.73
N GLY A 79 13.07 -16.37 0.59
CA GLY A 79 14.36 -15.81 0.20
C GLY A 79 14.74 -14.88 1.34
N ASP A 80 15.53 -15.41 2.26
CA ASP A 80 15.87 -14.72 3.47
C ASP A 80 16.57 -13.43 3.04
N LEU A 81 15.99 -12.29 3.41
CA LEU A 81 16.52 -10.96 3.11
C LEU A 81 17.76 -10.68 3.98
N VAL A 82 18.74 -11.59 3.96
CA VAL A 82 19.84 -11.69 4.93
C VAL A 82 20.87 -10.60 4.71
N ASP A 83 21.07 -10.16 3.46
CA ASP A 83 22.20 -9.28 3.10
C ASP A 83 21.79 -7.82 2.88
N LEU A 84 20.67 -7.38 3.46
CA LEU A 84 20.27 -5.98 3.36
C LEU A 84 21.01 -5.10 4.40
N PRO A 85 21.46 -3.90 4.00
CA PRO A 85 22.13 -2.99 4.91
C PRO A 85 21.17 -2.45 5.96
N ASN A 86 21.63 -2.34 7.20
CA ASN A 86 20.95 -1.56 8.23
C ASN A 86 21.27 -0.08 8.02
N THR A 87 20.31 0.66 7.45
CA THR A 87 20.46 2.05 7.06
C THR A 87 19.19 2.82 7.39
N ASP A 88 19.33 4.09 7.78
CA ASP A 88 18.20 5.00 7.99
C ASP A 88 17.70 5.64 6.67
N ASP A 89 18.47 5.51 5.57
CA ASP A 89 18.10 6.01 4.26
C ASP A 89 17.31 4.96 3.44
N PRO A 90 16.02 5.21 3.14
CA PRO A 90 15.19 4.27 2.41
C PRO A 90 15.67 4.02 0.97
N LEU A 91 16.33 4.99 0.32
CA LEU A 91 16.80 4.80 -1.06
C LEU A 91 17.95 3.79 -1.11
N VAL A 92 18.87 3.87 -0.16
CA VAL A 92 19.99 2.93 -0.02
C VAL A 92 19.45 1.51 0.21
N TRP A 93 18.44 1.38 1.05
CA TRP A 93 17.79 0.10 1.32
C TRP A 93 17.11 -0.49 0.06
N LEU A 94 16.38 0.33 -0.69
CA LEU A 94 15.71 -0.09 -1.95
C LEU A 94 16.71 -0.52 -3.04
N LEU A 95 17.85 0.18 -3.13
CA LEU A 95 18.94 -0.16 -4.05
C LEU A 95 19.61 -1.48 -3.69
N ALA A 96 19.80 -1.77 -2.41
CA ALA A 96 20.30 -3.08 -1.98
C ALA A 96 19.29 -4.19 -2.33
N LEU A 97 18.02 -4.01 -1.98
CA LEU A 97 16.98 -5.02 -2.22
C LEU A 97 16.79 -5.37 -3.70
N MET A 98 16.81 -4.39 -4.61
CA MET A 98 16.62 -4.68 -6.05
C MET A 98 17.79 -5.47 -6.67
N ASN A 99 18.98 -5.36 -6.08
CA ASN A 99 20.19 -6.01 -6.55
C ASN A 99 20.46 -7.36 -5.86
N ASP A 100 19.73 -7.66 -4.79
CA ASP A 100 19.83 -8.94 -4.08
C ASP A 100 19.38 -10.11 -4.99
N PRO A 101 20.26 -11.07 -5.32
CA PRO A 101 19.90 -12.22 -6.14
C PRO A 101 19.05 -13.26 -5.41
N GLN A 102 19.04 -13.26 -4.07
CA GLN A 102 18.24 -14.18 -3.25
C GLN A 102 16.81 -13.67 -3.03
N ALA A 103 16.59 -12.36 -3.15
CA ALA A 103 15.28 -11.77 -3.05
C ALA A 103 14.35 -12.19 -4.22
N LYS A 104 13.06 -12.35 -3.91
CA LYS A 104 12.05 -12.73 -4.90
C LYS A 104 11.96 -11.66 -5.99
N ILE A 105 11.76 -12.10 -7.23
CA ILE A 105 11.68 -11.22 -8.42
C ILE A 105 10.63 -10.12 -8.23
N PHE A 106 9.51 -10.43 -7.58
CA PHE A 106 8.45 -9.46 -7.30
C PHE A 106 8.92 -8.33 -6.40
N ASP A 107 9.64 -8.65 -5.31
CA ASP A 107 10.14 -7.67 -4.34
C ASP A 107 11.21 -6.78 -4.98
N ARG A 108 12.11 -7.38 -5.75
CA ARG A 108 13.13 -6.65 -6.53
C ARG A 108 12.50 -5.66 -7.51
N ARG A 109 11.47 -6.09 -8.24
CA ARG A 109 10.74 -5.23 -9.20
C ARG A 109 10.07 -4.05 -8.48
N ASN A 110 9.40 -4.32 -7.35
CA ASN A 110 8.71 -3.27 -6.60
C ASN A 110 9.69 -2.27 -6.00
N ALA A 111 10.86 -2.73 -5.51
CA ALA A 111 11.93 -1.86 -5.04
C ALA A 111 12.44 -0.95 -6.16
N ALA A 112 12.69 -1.49 -7.35
CA ALA A 112 13.10 -0.72 -8.52
C ALA A 112 12.06 0.34 -8.91
N GLN A 113 10.78 -0.04 -8.98
CA GLN A 113 9.69 0.91 -9.28
C GLN A 113 9.61 2.05 -8.27
N SER A 114 9.82 1.74 -6.98
CA SER A 114 9.79 2.73 -5.89
C SER A 114 11.00 3.65 -5.89
N ALA A 115 12.14 3.20 -6.42
CA ALA A 115 13.36 4.01 -6.54
C ALA A 115 13.34 4.99 -7.75
N LEU A 116 12.54 4.71 -8.79
CA LEU A 116 12.46 5.54 -10.00
C LEU A 116 12.24 7.05 -9.75
N PRO A 117 11.34 7.48 -8.83
CA PRO A 117 11.08 8.90 -8.59
C PRO A 117 12.29 9.69 -8.09
N TYR A 118 13.25 9.01 -7.46
CA TYR A 118 14.46 9.65 -6.90
C TYR A 118 15.53 9.89 -7.98
N PHE A 119 15.59 9.04 -9.01
CA PHE A 119 16.50 9.21 -10.15
C PHE A 119 15.88 10.04 -11.28
N HIS A 120 14.58 9.89 -11.47
CA HIS A 120 13.81 10.60 -12.47
C HIS A 120 12.75 11.41 -11.73
N GLY A 121 13.12 12.66 -11.41
CA GLY A 121 12.16 13.63 -10.91
C GLY A 121 10.92 13.61 -11.80
N LYS A 122 9.72 13.69 -11.18
CA LYS A 122 8.46 13.68 -11.92
C LYS A 122 8.56 14.69 -13.06
N LYS A 123 8.49 14.23 -14.32
CA LYS A 123 8.53 15.11 -15.50
C LYS A 123 7.45 16.19 -15.47
N SER A 124 6.39 16.03 -14.66
CA SER A 124 5.37 17.06 -14.44
C SER A 124 5.82 18.22 -13.55
N GLY A 125 6.88 18.06 -12.74
CA GLY A 125 7.43 19.09 -11.86
C GLY A 125 8.54 19.95 -12.49
N MET A 126 9.18 19.46 -13.55
CA MET A 126 10.10 20.27 -14.36
C MET A 126 9.28 21.37 -15.03
N GLY A 127 9.48 22.63 -14.62
CA GLY A 127 8.76 23.74 -15.23
C GLY A 127 9.00 23.77 -16.74
N LYS A 128 8.04 24.27 -17.54
CA LYS A 128 8.20 24.41 -19.01
C LYS A 128 9.52 25.11 -19.42
N LYS A 129 10.17 25.84 -18.52
CA LYS A 129 11.49 26.46 -18.71
C LYS A 129 12.66 25.47 -18.59
N GLU A 130 12.64 24.59 -17.60
CA GLU A 130 13.69 23.58 -17.38
C GLU A 130 13.65 22.49 -18.44
N GLN A 131 12.44 22.06 -18.86
CA GLN A 131 12.29 21.13 -19.99
C GLN A 131 12.87 21.71 -21.27
N LYS A 132 12.59 22.99 -21.56
CA LYS A 132 13.17 23.70 -22.71
C LYS A 132 14.68 23.86 -22.60
N LEU A 133 15.23 24.05 -21.40
CA LEU A 133 16.66 24.15 -21.17
C LEU A 133 17.38 22.81 -21.37
N GLU A 134 16.83 21.72 -20.85
CA GLU A 134 17.38 20.38 -21.11
C GLU A 134 17.26 19.97 -22.58
N GLU A 135 16.13 20.28 -23.22
CA GLU A 135 15.92 19.98 -24.63
C GLU A 135 16.86 20.81 -25.51
N ALA A 136 17.05 22.10 -25.20
CA ALA A 136 18.05 22.94 -25.85
C ALA A 136 19.48 22.48 -25.59
N ALA A 137 19.80 21.98 -24.39
CA ALA A 137 21.12 21.43 -24.07
C ALA A 137 21.39 20.14 -24.84
N LYS A 138 20.39 19.24 -24.96
CA LYS A 138 20.50 18.01 -25.76
C LYS A 138 20.64 18.30 -27.25
N VAL A 139 19.93 19.30 -27.78
CA VAL A 139 20.06 19.75 -29.18
C VAL A 139 21.38 20.50 -29.41
N GLY A 140 21.92 21.18 -28.39
CA GLY A 140 23.25 21.81 -28.46
C GLY A 140 24.40 20.80 -28.43
N ALA A 141 24.25 19.71 -27.67
CA ALA A 141 25.23 18.63 -27.62
C ALA A 141 25.32 17.84 -28.94
N SER A 142 24.28 17.84 -29.77
CA SER A 142 24.27 17.20 -31.09
C SER A 142 24.89 18.04 -32.21
N GLY A 143 25.50 19.19 -31.89
CA GLY A 143 26.27 20.00 -32.84
C GLY A 143 25.45 20.74 -33.90
N ASN A 144 24.13 20.68 -33.85
CA ASN A 144 23.28 21.42 -34.78
C ASN A 144 23.28 22.93 -34.48
N ARG A 145 23.10 23.73 -35.55
CA ARG A 145 23.24 25.20 -35.59
C ARG A 145 22.35 26.01 -34.62
N PHE A 146 21.57 25.35 -33.76
CA PHE A 146 20.64 25.93 -32.79
C PHE A 146 21.06 25.70 -31.32
N GLY A 147 22.22 25.11 -31.05
CA GLY A 147 22.78 25.03 -29.71
C GLY A 147 23.09 26.40 -29.11
N LEU A 148 23.10 26.47 -27.77
CA LEU A 148 23.42 27.67 -27.00
C LEU A 148 24.86 28.10 -27.30
N ARG A 149 25.03 29.02 -28.26
CA ARG A 149 26.35 29.56 -28.62
C ARG A 149 26.93 30.31 -27.43
N GLU A 150 28.09 29.87 -26.93
CA GLU A 150 28.93 30.66 -26.04
C GLU A 150 29.17 32.03 -26.68
N ARG A 151 28.65 33.08 -26.07
CA ARG A 151 28.90 34.45 -26.52
C ARG A 151 30.30 34.84 -26.07
N HIS A 152 31.30 34.56 -26.89
CA HIS A 152 32.63 35.16 -26.81
C HIS A 152 32.57 36.62 -27.27
N LEU A 153 31.98 37.49 -26.43
CA LEU A 153 32.15 38.93 -26.58
C LEU A 153 33.35 39.35 -25.75
N LYS A 154 34.48 39.62 -26.44
CA LYS A 154 35.65 40.25 -25.83
C LYS A 154 35.24 41.66 -25.39
N ALA A 155 35.26 41.91 -24.08
CA ALA A 155 35.12 43.26 -23.55
C ALA A 155 36.26 44.13 -24.15
N VAL A 156 35.87 45.17 -24.88
CA VAL A 156 36.82 46.18 -25.37
C VAL A 156 37.08 47.15 -24.22
N LYS A 157 38.37 47.37 -23.93
CA LYS A 157 38.89 48.20 -22.85
C LYS A 157 38.80 49.68 -23.18
#